data_AF-A0A2N9ML72-F1
#
_entry.id   AF-A0A2N9ML72-F1
#
_cell.length_a   1.000
_cell.length_b   1.000
_cell.length_c   1.000
_cell.angle_alpha   90.00
_cell.angle_beta   90.00
_cell.angle_gamma   90.00
#
_symmetry.space_group_name_H-M   'P 1'
#
loop_
_entity.id
_entity.type
_entity.pdbx_description
1 polymer ?
#
loop_
_entity_poly.entity_id
_entity_poly.type
_entity_poly.pdbx_seq_one_letter_code
_entity_poly.pdbx_strand_id
1 'polypeptide(L)'
;MWIAPDQLTAEGRWFWGAYQEFGVDVKMERASDGPTLIGTDLSALKTGSQGVAVKLFGDRLPADLAAADLDFGTGVMVARVVSHTASEAVAEVDVAADAVAGKRDVVYRRSVLPGAIAVYDKVDYIKVTPQSTIARLGSETHPKGYQQFEAIAYQRGADGKPYTADDVELGPIDVTWKVEEFYAVYGDDDKEFVGSLGPTGFFTPASDGPNPQRKFSRNNYGDIWVVATAKNEKDKDGNPLVGRSYLVVTVPTYIRWDQPEVAQ
;
A
#
# COMPACT_ATOMS: atom_id res chain seq x y z
N MET A 1 7.10 -3.12 -18.96
CA MET A 1 7.40 -1.76 -18.43
C MET A 1 7.13 -0.75 -19.53
N TRP A 2 6.58 0.41 -19.20
CA TRP A 2 6.52 1.54 -20.13
C TRP A 2 7.75 2.43 -19.93
N ILE A 3 8.39 2.84 -21.03
CA ILE A 3 9.56 3.72 -21.02
C ILE A 3 9.13 5.04 -21.70
N ALA A 4 9.42 6.17 -21.06
CA ALA A 4 9.08 7.47 -21.60
C ALA A 4 9.82 7.75 -22.92
N PRO A 5 9.24 8.52 -23.86
CA PRO A 5 9.87 8.82 -25.14
C PRO A 5 11.23 9.53 -25.05
N ASP A 6 11.44 10.32 -23.99
CA ASP A 6 12.73 10.96 -23.68
C ASP A 6 13.76 9.98 -23.07
N GLN A 7 13.31 8.76 -22.76
CA GLN A 7 14.07 7.69 -22.12
C GLN A 7 14.65 8.06 -20.76
N LEU A 8 14.08 9.07 -20.09
CA LEU A 8 14.52 9.51 -18.76
C LEU A 8 13.78 8.79 -17.64
N THR A 9 12.57 8.28 -17.90
CA THR A 9 11.78 7.56 -16.90
C THR A 9 11.21 6.26 -17.45
N ALA A 10 10.93 5.33 -16.55
CA ALA A 10 10.16 4.13 -16.84
C ALA A 10 9.22 3.82 -15.67
N GLU A 11 8.03 3.31 -15.98
CA GLU A 11 7.07 2.88 -14.98
C GLU A 11 6.37 1.59 -15.39
N GLY A 12 5.91 0.84 -14.40
CA GLY A 12 5.16 -0.40 -14.62
C GLY A 12 5.18 -1.27 -13.38
N ARG A 13 5.12 -2.58 -13.59
CA ARG A 13 5.04 -3.57 -12.51
C ARG A 13 6.03 -4.69 -12.74
N TRP A 14 6.76 -5.07 -11.70
CA TRP A 14 7.56 -6.29 -11.66
C TRP A 14 6.85 -7.33 -10.81
N PHE A 15 6.78 -8.56 -11.30
CA PHE A 15 6.11 -9.65 -10.61
C PHE A 15 6.85 -10.97 -10.77
N TRP A 16 6.56 -11.93 -9.90
CA TRP A 16 7.26 -13.19 -9.80
C TRP A 16 6.79 -14.19 -10.87
N GLY A 17 7.07 -13.87 -12.14
CA GLY A 17 6.89 -14.74 -13.29
C GLY A 17 5.50 -15.39 -13.39
N ALA A 18 5.40 -16.63 -12.94
CA ALA A 18 4.15 -17.42 -12.96
C ALA A 18 3.06 -16.89 -12.01
N TYR A 19 3.44 -16.13 -10.98
CA TYR A 19 2.52 -15.50 -10.03
C TYR A 19 2.54 -13.99 -10.25
N GLN A 20 1.56 -13.49 -10.99
CA GLN A 20 1.45 -12.06 -11.33
C GLN A 20 0.98 -11.23 -10.14
N GLU A 21 0.27 -11.85 -9.20
CA GLU A 21 -0.19 -11.25 -7.96
C GLU A 21 0.96 -10.90 -7.01
N PHE A 22 2.11 -11.57 -7.12
CA PHE A 22 3.30 -11.29 -6.32
C PHE A 22 4.20 -10.32 -7.06
N GLY A 23 4.05 -9.03 -6.76
CA GLY A 23 4.81 -8.01 -7.44
C GLY A 23 4.74 -6.65 -6.78
N VAL A 24 5.52 -5.74 -7.33
CA VAL A 24 5.63 -4.36 -6.91
C VAL A 24 5.47 -3.46 -8.12
N ASP A 25 4.83 -2.32 -7.92
CA ASP A 25 4.86 -1.26 -8.91
C ASP A 25 6.21 -0.56 -8.83
N VAL A 26 6.77 -0.23 -9.98
CA VAL A 26 8.13 0.26 -10.12
C VAL A 26 8.10 1.54 -10.92
N LYS A 27 8.73 2.58 -10.35
CA LYS A 27 9.10 3.80 -11.06
C LYS A 27 10.63 3.87 -11.08
N MET A 28 11.17 4.23 -12.24
CA MET A 28 12.60 4.33 -12.46
C MET A 28 12.89 5.67 -13.12
N GLU A 29 14.00 6.27 -12.71
CA GLU A 29 14.57 7.44 -13.37
C GLU A 29 15.97 7.09 -13.84
N ARG A 30 16.36 7.63 -15.00
CA ARG A 30 17.72 7.48 -15.51
C ARG A 30 18.68 8.20 -14.56
N ALA A 31 19.75 7.51 -14.17
CA ALA A 31 20.81 8.09 -13.37
C ALA A 31 21.31 9.40 -14.00
N SER A 32 21.35 10.46 -13.20
CA SER A 32 21.76 11.81 -13.60
C SER A 32 23.14 12.13 -13.04
N ASP A 33 23.86 13.08 -13.64
CA ASP A 33 25.17 13.53 -13.11
C ASP A 33 25.07 14.33 -11.79
N GLY A 34 23.86 14.67 -11.35
CA GLY A 34 23.60 15.35 -10.09
C GLY A 34 22.92 14.47 -9.05
N PRO A 35 22.77 14.98 -7.80
CA PRO A 35 22.02 14.29 -6.76
C PRO A 35 20.54 14.14 -7.13
N THR A 36 19.99 12.96 -6.90
CA THR A 36 18.58 12.62 -7.18
C THR A 36 17.95 11.98 -5.96
N LEU A 37 16.74 12.40 -5.60
CA LEU A 37 15.88 11.77 -4.61
C LEU A 37 14.98 10.75 -5.31
N ILE A 38 14.77 9.60 -4.69
CA ILE A 38 14.03 8.46 -5.25
C ILE A 38 12.81 8.11 -4.38
N GLY A 39 12.88 8.33 -3.07
CA GLY A 39 11.73 8.08 -2.19
C GLY A 39 11.99 8.41 -0.73
N THR A 40 10.99 8.11 0.10
CA THR A 40 11.03 8.25 1.55
C THR A 40 10.58 6.95 2.22
N ASP A 41 11.02 6.68 3.44
CA ASP A 41 10.55 5.53 4.22
C ASP A 41 9.17 5.76 4.86
N LEU A 42 8.84 7.03 5.14
CA LEU A 42 7.54 7.45 5.63
C LEU A 42 6.70 8.07 4.52
N SER A 43 5.41 7.77 4.53
CA SER A 43 4.41 8.34 3.62
C SER A 43 3.63 9.51 4.25
N ALA A 44 3.69 9.67 5.57
CA ALA A 44 2.94 10.69 6.28
C ALA A 44 3.61 11.14 7.60
N LEU A 45 3.34 12.38 8.00
CA LEU A 45 3.83 13.05 9.20
C LEU A 45 2.67 13.69 9.96
N LYS A 46 2.55 13.40 11.26
CA LYS A 46 1.48 13.92 12.10
C LYS A 46 1.80 15.32 12.62
N THR A 47 0.84 16.24 12.56
CA THR A 47 0.99 17.61 13.10
C THR A 47 1.37 17.60 14.58
N GLY A 48 2.21 18.57 14.97
CA GLY A 48 2.71 18.70 16.35
C GLY A 48 3.80 17.69 16.74
N SER A 49 4.19 16.77 15.84
CA SER A 49 5.31 15.85 16.09
C SER A 49 6.64 16.60 16.04
N GLN A 50 7.61 16.16 16.83
CA GLN A 50 8.96 16.74 16.90
C GLN A 50 10.01 15.63 16.77
N GLY A 51 11.12 15.93 16.12
CA GLY A 51 12.27 15.03 15.96
C GLY A 51 11.92 13.74 15.22
N VAL A 52 10.97 13.78 14.28
CA VAL A 52 10.59 12.60 13.49
C VAL A 52 11.71 12.31 12.51
N ALA A 53 12.34 11.15 12.62
CA ALA A 53 13.36 10.71 11.68
C ALA A 53 12.70 10.23 10.38
N VAL A 54 13.01 10.90 9.27
CA VAL A 54 12.62 10.51 7.92
C VAL A 54 13.85 10.10 7.15
N LYS A 55 13.84 8.88 6.62
CA LYS A 55 14.86 8.41 5.68
C LYS A 55 14.47 8.78 4.25
N LEU A 56 15.41 9.44 3.58
CA LEU A 56 15.38 9.75 2.16
C LEU A 56 16.26 8.74 1.42
N PHE A 57 15.72 8.17 0.35
CA PHE A 57 16.46 7.34 -0.60
C PHE A 57 16.82 8.17 -1.81
N GLY A 58 18.03 7.99 -2.33
CA GLY A 58 18.52 8.77 -3.47
C GLY A 58 19.71 8.14 -4.17
N ASP A 59 20.29 8.91 -5.09
CA ASP A 59 21.57 8.65 -5.75
C ASP A 59 22.43 9.92 -5.70
N ARG A 60 23.75 9.73 -5.57
CA ARG A 60 24.76 10.81 -5.55
C ARG A 60 24.48 11.96 -4.57
N LEU A 61 23.86 11.68 -3.43
CA LEU A 61 23.72 12.67 -2.35
C LEU A 61 25.13 13.12 -1.88
N PRO A 62 25.39 14.43 -1.75
CA PRO A 62 26.75 14.90 -1.50
C PRO A 62 27.13 14.81 -0.03
N ALA A 63 28.44 14.76 0.23
CA ALA A 63 29.01 14.63 1.58
C ALA A 63 28.80 15.85 2.49
N ASP A 64 28.40 16.98 1.92
CA ASP A 64 28.13 18.24 2.61
C ASP A 64 26.62 18.56 2.69
N LEU A 65 25.74 17.56 2.47
CA LEU A 65 24.29 17.71 2.57
C LEU A 65 23.90 18.29 3.95
N ALA A 66 23.33 19.50 3.93
CA ALA A 66 22.89 20.20 5.12
C ALA A 66 21.36 20.26 5.23
N ALA A 67 20.86 20.51 6.44
CA ALA A 67 19.42 20.64 6.69
C ALA A 67 18.77 21.73 5.82
N ALA A 68 19.47 22.83 5.56
CA ALA A 68 18.99 23.94 4.73
C ALA A 68 18.87 23.59 3.23
N ASP A 69 19.46 22.49 2.77
CA ASP A 69 19.29 22.00 1.39
C ASP A 69 18.01 21.17 1.21
N LEU A 70 17.36 20.77 2.30
CA LEU A 70 16.16 19.94 2.32
C LEU A 70 14.92 20.77 2.62
N ASP A 71 13.87 20.56 1.82
CA ASP A 71 12.56 21.16 2.02
C ASP A 71 11.49 20.06 2.01
N PHE A 72 10.67 20.01 3.08
CA PHE A 72 9.56 19.06 3.25
C PHE A 72 8.20 19.77 3.09
N GLY A 73 8.22 20.98 2.54
CA GLY A 73 7.07 21.84 2.30
C GLY A 73 6.54 22.54 3.55
N THR A 74 5.56 23.42 3.32
CA THR A 74 5.01 24.31 4.36
C THR A 74 4.51 23.54 5.58
N GLY A 75 4.94 24.00 6.76
CA GLY A 75 4.55 23.43 8.05
C GLY A 75 5.46 22.30 8.55
N VAL A 76 6.50 21.94 7.80
CA VAL A 76 7.51 20.96 8.21
C VAL A 76 8.89 21.62 8.22
N MET A 77 9.55 21.63 9.37
CA MET A 77 10.89 22.17 9.54
C MET A 77 11.91 21.04 9.61
N VAL A 78 12.99 21.13 8.84
CA VAL A 78 14.14 20.21 8.97
C VAL A 78 15.02 20.69 10.11
N ALA A 79 15.00 19.99 11.23
CA ALA A 79 15.80 20.34 12.41
C ALA A 79 17.29 20.06 12.19
N ARG A 80 17.61 18.88 11.65
CA ARG A 80 18.98 18.46 11.33
C ARG A 80 19.03 17.27 10.40
N VAL A 81 20.19 17.05 9.79
CA VAL A 81 20.54 15.80 9.11
C VAL A 81 21.31 14.93 10.11
N VAL A 82 20.77 13.76 10.42
CA VAL A 82 21.32 12.81 11.40
C VAL A 82 22.45 11.99 10.80
N SER A 83 22.29 11.54 9.56
CA SER A 83 23.28 10.78 8.82
C SER A 83 23.03 10.90 7.33
N HIS A 84 24.06 10.70 6.52
CA HIS A 84 23.91 10.57 5.07
C HIS A 84 25.04 9.74 4.46
N THR A 85 24.75 9.18 3.30
CA THR A 85 25.64 8.50 2.36
C THR A 85 25.26 8.95 0.95
N ALA A 86 25.93 8.45 -0.09
CA ALA A 86 25.56 8.77 -1.46
C ALA A 86 24.14 8.29 -1.84
N SER A 87 23.58 7.28 -1.16
CA SER A 87 22.29 6.67 -1.52
C SER A 87 21.17 6.85 -0.49
N GLU A 88 21.50 7.32 0.71
CA GLU A 88 20.54 7.51 1.80
C GLU A 88 20.87 8.74 2.62
N ALA A 89 19.86 9.46 3.11
CA ALA A 89 20.00 10.47 4.16
C ALA A 89 18.90 10.29 5.20
N VAL A 90 19.18 10.58 6.47
CA VAL A 90 18.18 10.61 7.54
C VAL A 90 18.08 12.03 8.06
N ALA A 91 16.92 12.64 7.90
CA ALA A 91 16.62 13.98 8.41
C ALA A 91 15.66 13.88 9.60
N GLU A 92 15.90 14.67 10.64
CA GLU A 92 14.90 14.87 11.70
C GLU A 92 14.06 16.10 11.35
N VAL A 93 12.75 15.91 11.37
CA VAL A 93 11.78 16.96 11.03
C VAL A 93 10.80 17.22 12.17
N ASP A 94 10.41 18.47 12.29
CA ASP A 94 9.41 18.98 13.22
C ASP A 94 8.19 19.45 12.41
N VAL A 95 6.99 18.99 12.79
CA VAL A 95 5.75 19.36 12.12
C VAL A 95 5.01 20.36 12.99
N ALA A 96 4.70 21.54 12.44
CA ALA A 96 3.94 22.55 13.15
C ALA A 96 2.56 22.00 13.55
N ALA A 97 2.07 22.38 14.73
CA ALA A 97 0.78 21.90 15.24
C ALA A 97 -0.42 22.40 14.41
N ASP A 98 -0.25 23.54 13.74
CA ASP A 98 -1.24 24.18 12.86
C ASP A 98 -0.96 23.94 11.37
N ALA A 99 -0.04 23.02 11.02
CA ALA A 99 0.24 22.68 9.64
C ALA A 99 -1.02 22.14 8.94
N VAL A 100 -1.35 22.71 7.77
CA VAL A 100 -2.52 22.32 7.00
C VAL A 100 -2.34 20.92 6.44
N ALA A 101 -3.34 20.06 6.58
CA ALA A 101 -3.28 18.71 6.02
C ALA A 101 -3.09 18.72 4.50
N GLY A 102 -2.37 17.71 3.98
CA GLY A 102 -2.18 17.54 2.55
C GLY A 102 -0.80 17.01 2.18
N LYS A 103 -0.67 16.63 0.91
CA LYS A 103 0.60 16.17 0.35
C LYS A 103 1.61 17.31 0.28
N ARG A 104 2.88 16.96 0.46
CA ARG A 104 4.06 17.82 0.37
C ARG A 104 5.05 17.17 -0.56
N ASP A 105 5.67 18.02 -1.37
CA ASP A 105 6.85 17.63 -2.12
C ASP A 105 8.03 17.58 -1.15
N VAL A 106 8.93 16.63 -1.37
CA VAL A 106 10.23 16.61 -0.69
C VAL A 106 11.28 17.01 -1.71
N VAL A 107 12.02 18.07 -1.39
CA VAL A 107 12.95 18.70 -2.32
C VAL A 107 14.35 18.66 -1.74
N TYR A 108 15.29 18.26 -2.59
CA TYR A 108 16.72 18.52 -2.41
C TYR A 108 17.18 19.33 -3.62
N ARG A 109 17.39 20.64 -3.43
CA ARG A 109 17.77 21.59 -4.50
C ARG A 109 16.86 21.50 -5.74
N ARG A 110 17.32 20.82 -6.80
CA ARG A 110 16.59 20.64 -8.07
C ARG A 110 15.91 19.28 -8.18
N SER A 111 16.20 18.36 -7.27
CA SER A 111 15.53 17.07 -7.20
C SER A 111 14.27 17.23 -6.37
N VAL A 112 13.14 16.86 -6.96
CA VAL A 112 11.82 16.99 -6.35
C VAL A 112 11.17 15.61 -6.33
N LEU A 113 10.66 15.19 -5.18
CA LEU A 113 9.74 14.06 -5.04
C LEU A 113 8.32 14.61 -4.85
N PRO A 114 7.49 14.64 -5.91
CA PRO A 114 6.16 15.22 -5.83
C PRO A 114 5.26 14.42 -4.90
N GLY A 115 4.59 15.09 -3.97
CA GLY A 115 3.62 14.49 -3.05
C GLY A 115 4.15 13.30 -2.24
N ALA A 116 5.46 13.29 -1.93
CA ALA A 116 6.12 12.19 -1.26
C ALA A 116 5.57 11.92 0.15
N ILE A 117 5.21 12.98 0.87
CA ILE A 117 4.77 12.89 2.27
C ILE A 117 3.45 13.63 2.46
N ALA A 118 2.50 13.02 3.17
CA ALA A 118 1.30 13.69 3.64
C ALA A 118 1.52 14.30 5.04
N VAL A 119 1.12 15.55 5.24
CA VAL A 119 0.94 16.10 6.59
C VAL A 119 -0.51 15.90 7.00
N TYR A 120 -0.75 15.46 8.24
CA TYR A 120 -2.10 15.14 8.73
C TYR A 120 -2.23 15.34 10.24
N ASP A 121 -3.44 15.54 10.75
CA ASP A 121 -3.73 15.66 12.19
C ASP A 121 -4.34 14.37 12.77
N LYS A 122 -5.16 13.67 11.98
CA LYS A 122 -5.81 12.40 12.35
C LYS A 122 -6.06 11.51 11.14
N VAL A 123 -6.17 10.21 11.39
CA VAL A 123 -6.74 9.27 10.42
C VAL A 123 -8.25 9.29 10.59
N ASP A 124 -8.98 9.58 9.51
CA ASP A 124 -10.44 9.67 9.55
C ASP A 124 -11.13 8.36 9.16
N TYR A 125 -10.50 7.58 8.27
CA TYR A 125 -10.96 6.26 7.86
C TYR A 125 -9.80 5.47 7.24
N ILE A 126 -10.02 4.16 7.06
CA ILE A 126 -9.05 3.26 6.43
C ILE A 126 -9.72 2.51 5.28
N LYS A 127 -9.00 2.27 4.18
CA LYS A 127 -9.45 1.43 3.06
C LYS A 127 -8.61 0.17 3.01
N VAL A 128 -9.26 -0.97 2.81
CA VAL A 128 -8.57 -2.20 2.42
C VAL A 128 -8.42 -2.18 0.91
N THR A 129 -7.19 -2.30 0.43
CA THR A 129 -6.85 -2.37 -1.00
C THR A 129 -6.35 -3.79 -1.35
N PRO A 130 -6.79 -4.38 -2.48
CA PRO A 130 -7.86 -3.89 -3.35
C PRO A 130 -9.24 -3.94 -2.64
N GLN A 131 -10.16 -3.04 -2.97
CA GLN A 131 -11.49 -2.97 -2.33
C GLN A 131 -12.43 -4.11 -2.73
N SER A 132 -12.28 -4.60 -3.96
CA SER A 132 -12.93 -5.81 -4.43
C SER A 132 -11.99 -6.55 -5.36
N THR A 133 -11.84 -7.87 -5.15
CA THR A 133 -10.90 -8.68 -5.91
C THR A 133 -11.32 -10.14 -5.96
N ILE A 134 -10.55 -10.93 -6.71
CA ILE A 134 -10.74 -12.36 -6.88
C ILE A 134 -9.48 -13.10 -6.41
N ALA A 135 -9.67 -14.18 -5.67
CA ALA A 135 -8.66 -15.22 -5.47
C ALA A 135 -9.12 -16.52 -6.12
N ARG A 136 -8.20 -17.45 -6.39
CA ARG A 136 -8.52 -18.70 -7.07
C ARG A 136 -8.04 -19.91 -6.29
N LEU A 137 -8.94 -20.88 -6.16
CA LEU A 137 -8.57 -22.21 -5.69
C LEU A 137 -7.48 -22.81 -6.56
N GLY A 138 -6.72 -23.72 -5.97
CA GLY A 138 -5.67 -24.44 -6.70
C GLY A 138 -5.05 -25.54 -5.86
N SER A 139 -4.40 -26.48 -6.54
CA SER A 139 -3.76 -27.69 -6.03
C SER A 139 -2.46 -27.94 -6.80
N GLU A 140 -2.00 -29.19 -6.85
CA GLU A 140 -0.82 -29.56 -7.65
C GLU A 140 -1.06 -29.35 -9.16
N THR A 141 -2.29 -29.57 -9.64
CA THR A 141 -2.60 -29.48 -11.08
C THR A 141 -2.84 -28.05 -11.55
N HIS A 142 -3.37 -27.20 -10.67
CA HIS A 142 -3.70 -25.81 -10.98
C HIS A 142 -3.08 -24.88 -9.93
N PRO A 143 -2.28 -23.87 -10.31
CA PRO A 143 -1.72 -22.95 -9.34
C PRO A 143 -2.84 -22.20 -8.61
N LYS A 144 -2.63 -21.95 -7.31
CA LYS A 144 -3.49 -21.06 -6.53
C LYS A 144 -3.35 -19.63 -7.05
N GLY A 145 -4.44 -18.88 -7.07
CA GLY A 145 -4.43 -17.44 -7.31
C GLY A 145 -4.50 -16.70 -5.98
N TYR A 146 -3.36 -16.25 -5.48
CA TYR A 146 -3.23 -15.63 -4.17
C TYR A 146 -3.68 -14.16 -4.19
N GLN A 147 -3.86 -13.57 -3.01
CA GLN A 147 -4.18 -12.16 -2.89
C GLN A 147 -3.45 -11.53 -1.70
N GLN A 148 -2.76 -10.41 -1.95
CA GLN A 148 -2.23 -9.54 -0.91
C GLN A 148 -3.22 -8.40 -0.66
N PHE A 149 -3.47 -8.07 0.60
CA PHE A 149 -4.25 -6.91 1.01
C PHE A 149 -3.38 -5.94 1.82
N GLU A 150 -3.65 -4.64 1.66
CA GLU A 150 -3.07 -3.60 2.50
C GLU A 150 -4.18 -2.72 3.08
N ALA A 151 -3.92 -2.11 4.23
CA ALA A 151 -4.83 -1.17 4.86
C ALA A 151 -4.22 0.23 4.77
N ILE A 152 -4.83 1.09 3.97
CA ILE A 152 -4.35 2.45 3.71
C ILE A 152 -5.20 3.45 4.50
N ALA A 153 -4.54 4.34 5.23
CA ALA A 153 -5.18 5.40 5.99
C ALA A 153 -5.45 6.65 5.14
N TYR A 154 -6.54 7.33 5.47
CA TYR A 154 -6.96 8.56 4.80
C TYR A 154 -7.45 9.61 5.80
N GLN A 155 -7.24 10.88 5.45
CA GLN A 155 -7.88 12.05 6.05
C GLN A 155 -8.87 12.66 5.05
N ARG A 156 -10.01 13.19 5.53
CA ARG A 156 -11.15 13.68 4.71
C ARG A 156 -10.92 14.99 3.94
N GLY A 157 -9.67 15.39 3.78
CA GLY A 157 -9.35 16.64 3.07
C GLY A 157 -10.01 17.89 3.67
N ALA A 158 -10.23 18.88 2.81
CA ALA A 158 -10.78 20.18 3.18
C ALA A 158 -12.32 20.18 3.20
N ASP A 159 -12.97 19.32 2.41
CA ASP A 159 -14.43 19.23 2.34
C ASP A 159 -15.05 18.46 3.52
N GLY A 160 -14.22 17.72 4.27
CA GLY A 160 -14.59 16.99 5.48
C GLY A 160 -15.44 15.75 5.23
N LYS A 161 -15.60 15.33 3.97
CA LYS A 161 -16.38 14.16 3.56
C LYS A 161 -15.42 13.03 3.19
N PRO A 162 -15.72 11.78 3.59
CA PRO A 162 -14.91 10.65 3.15
C PRO A 162 -15.28 10.25 1.72
N TYR A 163 -14.34 9.62 1.04
CA TYR A 163 -14.47 9.06 -0.32
C TYR A 163 -14.63 10.12 -1.42
N THR A 164 -13.94 11.24 -1.26
CA THR A 164 -13.91 12.36 -2.19
C THR A 164 -12.52 12.55 -2.78
N ALA A 165 -12.40 13.41 -3.79
CA ALA A 165 -11.14 13.62 -4.52
C ALA A 165 -10.09 14.39 -3.71
N ASP A 166 -10.49 15.09 -2.65
CA ASP A 166 -9.59 15.85 -1.78
C ASP A 166 -9.14 15.06 -0.54
N ASP A 167 -9.58 13.80 -0.40
CA ASP A 167 -9.06 12.89 0.61
C ASP A 167 -7.55 12.75 0.50
N VAL A 168 -6.86 12.91 1.63
CA VAL A 168 -5.40 12.79 1.70
C VAL A 168 -5.04 11.37 2.07
N GLU A 169 -4.40 10.65 1.15
CA GLU A 169 -3.82 9.33 1.43
C GLU A 169 -2.60 9.44 2.34
N LEU A 170 -2.62 8.70 3.45
CA LEU A 170 -1.58 8.71 4.48
C LEU A 170 -0.63 7.51 4.38
N GLY A 171 -0.96 6.55 3.52
CA GLY A 171 -0.20 5.31 3.30
C GLY A 171 -0.62 4.16 4.23
N PRO A 172 0.15 3.06 4.22
CA PRO A 172 -0.20 1.85 4.96
C PRO A 172 -0.15 2.06 6.48
N ILE A 173 -1.04 1.39 7.20
CA ILE A 173 -1.10 1.44 8.66
C ILE A 173 -1.15 0.07 9.31
N ASP A 174 -0.79 0.04 10.60
CA ASP A 174 -0.86 -1.16 11.41
C ASP A 174 -2.30 -1.56 11.74
N VAL A 175 -2.66 -2.78 11.31
CA VAL A 175 -3.98 -3.36 11.50
C VAL A 175 -3.91 -4.80 12.01
N THR A 176 -5.02 -5.30 12.52
CA THR A 176 -5.30 -6.73 12.66
C THR A 176 -6.23 -7.19 11.55
N TRP A 177 -5.97 -8.37 11.00
CA TRP A 177 -6.70 -8.94 9.88
C TRP A 177 -7.62 -10.06 10.35
N LYS A 178 -8.82 -10.14 9.78
CA LYS A 178 -9.73 -11.27 9.94
C LYS A 178 -10.55 -11.49 8.68
N VAL A 179 -11.07 -12.71 8.55
CA VAL A 179 -12.10 -13.06 7.58
C VAL A 179 -13.46 -13.02 8.28
N GLU A 180 -14.44 -12.38 7.65
CA GLU A 180 -15.84 -12.42 8.05
C GLU A 180 -16.69 -13.03 6.93
N GLU A 181 -17.81 -13.64 7.31
CA GLU A 181 -18.76 -14.22 6.37
C GLU A 181 -19.40 -13.12 5.50
N PHE A 182 -19.49 -13.35 4.19
CA PHE A 182 -20.40 -12.61 3.34
C PHE A 182 -21.71 -13.38 3.24
N TYR A 183 -22.78 -12.87 3.85
CA TYR A 183 -24.07 -13.56 3.90
C TYR A 183 -24.84 -13.45 2.57
N ALA A 184 -24.32 -14.05 1.50
CA ALA A 184 -25.03 -14.20 0.22
C ALA A 184 -26.10 -15.29 0.31
N VAL A 185 -25.74 -16.45 0.87
CA VAL A 185 -26.61 -17.61 0.99
C VAL A 185 -26.59 -18.08 2.44
N TYR A 186 -27.71 -18.62 2.92
CA TYR A 186 -27.77 -19.12 4.28
C TYR A 186 -27.09 -20.49 4.39
N GLY A 187 -26.07 -20.58 5.26
CA GLY A 187 -25.41 -21.84 5.65
C GLY A 187 -24.49 -22.44 4.59
N ASP A 188 -23.84 -21.60 3.79
CA ASP A 188 -22.68 -21.98 2.96
C ASP A 188 -21.34 -21.88 3.71
N ASP A 189 -21.29 -21.06 4.78
CA ASP A 189 -20.20 -20.91 5.75
C ASP A 189 -18.84 -20.75 5.04
N ASP A 190 -18.82 -19.90 4.00
CA ASP A 190 -17.72 -19.78 3.04
C ASP A 190 -16.40 -19.48 3.74
N LYS A 191 -16.41 -18.64 4.79
CA LYS A 191 -15.19 -18.31 5.57
C LYS A 191 -14.45 -19.53 6.12
N GLU A 192 -15.13 -20.65 6.34
CA GLU A 192 -14.54 -21.87 6.88
C GLU A 192 -13.85 -22.71 5.81
N PHE A 193 -14.17 -22.47 4.53
CA PHE A 193 -13.73 -23.32 3.42
C PHE A 193 -12.81 -22.62 2.43
N VAL A 194 -12.96 -21.31 2.21
CA VAL A 194 -12.34 -20.63 1.06
C VAL A 194 -10.82 -20.46 1.13
N GLY A 195 -10.23 -20.52 2.31
CA GLY A 195 -8.80 -20.32 2.51
C GLY A 195 -8.47 -19.73 3.87
N SER A 196 -7.26 -19.16 3.99
CA SER A 196 -6.78 -18.53 5.21
C SER A 196 -6.14 -17.18 4.94
N LEU A 197 -6.29 -16.26 5.90
CA LEU A 197 -5.70 -14.92 5.86
C LEU A 197 -4.59 -14.82 6.91
N GLY A 198 -3.38 -14.51 6.47
CA GLY A 198 -2.22 -14.30 7.34
C GLY A 198 -2.23 -12.94 8.05
N PRO A 199 -1.37 -12.76 9.06
CA PRO A 199 -1.28 -11.52 9.84
C PRO A 199 -0.75 -10.32 9.05
N THR A 200 -0.19 -10.55 7.86
CA THR A 200 0.30 -9.51 6.93
C THR A 200 -0.74 -9.13 5.88
N GLY A 201 -1.98 -9.61 5.97
CA GLY A 201 -2.99 -9.39 4.93
C GLY A 201 -2.82 -10.30 3.71
N PHE A 202 -1.99 -11.35 3.81
CA PHE A 202 -1.77 -12.30 2.74
C PHE A 202 -2.81 -13.43 2.77
N PHE A 203 -3.67 -13.52 1.74
CA PHE A 203 -4.68 -14.55 1.61
C PHE A 203 -4.17 -15.74 0.79
N THR A 204 -4.26 -16.94 1.39
CA THR A 204 -3.95 -18.22 0.76
C THR A 204 -5.23 -18.98 0.46
N PRO A 205 -5.59 -19.17 -0.82
CA PRO A 205 -6.80 -19.90 -1.20
C PRO A 205 -6.74 -21.37 -0.81
N ALA A 206 -7.90 -21.98 -0.57
CA ALA A 206 -8.02 -23.41 -0.34
C ALA A 206 -7.76 -24.25 -1.61
N SER A 207 -7.77 -25.57 -1.46
CA SER A 207 -7.62 -26.50 -2.58
C SER A 207 -8.88 -26.54 -3.46
N ASP A 208 -8.70 -26.79 -4.75
CA ASP A 208 -9.79 -27.04 -5.69
C ASP A 208 -10.30 -28.50 -5.62
N GLY A 209 -11.44 -28.73 -6.29
CA GLY A 209 -12.13 -30.02 -6.31
C GLY A 209 -13.25 -30.15 -5.27
N PRO A 210 -14.12 -31.17 -5.43
CA PRO A 210 -15.26 -31.40 -4.53
C PRO A 210 -14.82 -31.57 -3.07
N ASN A 211 -15.43 -30.83 -2.15
CA ASN A 211 -15.17 -30.97 -0.72
C ASN A 211 -16.34 -31.69 -0.04
N PRO A 212 -16.18 -32.93 0.46
CA PRO A 212 -17.22 -33.68 1.16
C PRO A 212 -17.80 -33.00 2.40
N GLN A 213 -17.07 -32.06 3.02
CA GLN A 213 -17.54 -31.28 4.16
C GLN A 213 -18.53 -30.18 3.77
N ARG A 214 -18.55 -29.80 2.48
CA ARG A 214 -19.50 -28.81 1.97
C ARG A 214 -20.80 -29.46 1.54
N LYS A 215 -21.89 -28.71 1.67
CA LYS A 215 -23.22 -29.11 1.17
C LYS A 215 -23.14 -29.48 -0.31
N PHE A 216 -23.68 -30.64 -0.67
CA PHE A 216 -23.62 -31.22 -2.03
C PHE A 216 -22.20 -31.46 -2.57
N SER A 217 -21.21 -31.57 -1.68
CA SER A 217 -19.80 -31.74 -2.05
C SER A 217 -19.30 -30.67 -3.01
N ARG A 218 -19.76 -29.42 -2.83
CA ARG A 218 -19.29 -28.27 -3.60
C ARG A 218 -17.78 -28.05 -3.39
N ASN A 219 -17.16 -27.36 -4.34
CA ASN A 219 -15.78 -26.90 -4.18
C ASN A 219 -15.68 -25.82 -3.09
N ASN A 220 -14.46 -25.50 -2.67
CA ASN A 220 -14.15 -24.49 -1.66
C ASN A 220 -14.27 -23.03 -2.14
N TYR A 221 -15.05 -22.74 -3.19
CA TYR A 221 -15.26 -21.37 -3.64
C TYR A 221 -16.30 -20.69 -2.77
N GLY A 222 -16.33 -19.36 -2.79
CA GLY A 222 -17.24 -18.58 -1.98
C GLY A 222 -16.86 -17.12 -1.97
N ASP A 223 -17.62 -16.32 -1.26
CA ASP A 223 -17.30 -14.92 -1.04
C ASP A 223 -17.22 -14.57 0.44
N ILE A 224 -16.28 -13.67 0.75
CA ILE A 224 -15.96 -13.30 2.13
C ILE A 224 -15.65 -11.80 2.22
N TRP A 225 -15.78 -11.29 3.44
CA TRP A 225 -15.20 -10.01 3.81
C TRP A 225 -13.80 -10.20 4.37
N VAL A 226 -12.83 -9.52 3.78
CA VAL A 226 -11.51 -9.33 4.38
C VAL A 226 -11.55 -8.03 5.18
N VAL A 227 -11.32 -8.12 6.49
CA VAL A 227 -11.51 -7.00 7.42
C VAL A 227 -10.19 -6.62 8.07
N ALA A 228 -9.84 -5.34 7.94
CA ALA A 228 -8.73 -4.72 8.65
C ALA A 228 -9.28 -3.87 9.80
N THR A 229 -8.74 -4.05 11.00
CA THR A 229 -9.05 -3.23 12.18
C THR A 229 -7.80 -2.51 12.64
N ALA A 230 -7.81 -1.17 12.68
CA ALA A 230 -6.66 -0.37 13.09
C ALA A 230 -6.24 -0.66 14.52
N LYS A 231 -4.93 -0.77 14.77
CA LYS A 231 -4.42 -1.00 16.13
C LYS A 231 -4.45 0.26 16.99
N ASN A 232 -4.06 1.39 16.39
CA ASN A 232 -3.79 2.63 17.11
C ASN A 232 -4.77 3.78 16.78
N GLU A 233 -5.48 3.67 15.66
CA GLU A 233 -6.37 4.73 15.17
C GLU A 233 -7.84 4.43 15.52
N LYS A 234 -8.56 5.47 15.95
CA LYS A 234 -9.92 5.36 16.47
C LYS A 234 -10.84 6.39 15.84
N ASP A 235 -12.12 6.05 15.75
CA ASP A 235 -13.18 7.00 15.40
C ASP A 235 -13.48 7.97 16.55
N LYS A 236 -14.39 8.91 16.28
CA LYS A 236 -14.87 9.90 17.25
C LYS A 236 -15.52 9.29 18.51
N ASP A 237 -15.99 8.05 18.42
CA ASP A 237 -16.67 7.35 19.51
C ASP A 237 -15.68 6.44 20.28
N GLY A 238 -14.39 6.45 19.91
CA GLY A 238 -13.32 5.71 20.57
C GLY A 238 -13.16 4.27 20.06
N ASN A 239 -13.90 3.86 19.03
CA ASN A 239 -13.78 2.52 18.44
C ASN A 239 -12.64 2.47 17.43
N PRO A 240 -11.92 1.35 17.30
CA PRO A 240 -10.94 1.18 16.24
C PRO A 240 -11.52 1.43 14.85
N LEU A 241 -10.75 2.09 13.97
CA LEU A 241 -11.15 2.25 12.57
C LEU A 241 -11.18 0.89 11.87
N VAL A 242 -12.19 0.66 11.04
CA VAL A 242 -12.39 -0.61 10.33
C VAL A 242 -12.54 -0.37 8.83
N GLY A 243 -11.78 -1.14 8.05
CA GLY A 243 -11.89 -1.20 6.59
C GLY A 243 -12.26 -2.62 6.15
N ARG A 244 -12.95 -2.74 5.01
CA ARG A 244 -13.35 -4.03 4.44
C ARG A 244 -13.03 -4.10 2.96
N SER A 245 -12.71 -5.30 2.50
CA SER A 245 -12.60 -5.66 1.09
C SER A 245 -13.49 -6.88 0.79
N TYR A 246 -14.18 -6.82 -0.34
CA TYR A 246 -14.98 -7.93 -0.85
C TYR A 246 -14.11 -8.87 -1.68
N LEU A 247 -13.94 -10.10 -1.22
CA LEU A 247 -13.12 -11.09 -1.90
C LEU A 247 -14.01 -12.24 -2.39
N VAL A 248 -13.96 -12.50 -3.70
CA VAL A 248 -14.55 -13.70 -4.30
C VAL A 248 -13.44 -14.73 -4.50
N VAL A 249 -13.55 -15.87 -3.83
CA VAL A 249 -12.69 -17.02 -4.08
C VAL A 249 -13.38 -17.91 -5.09
N THR A 250 -12.80 -18.06 -6.28
CA THR A 250 -13.44 -18.78 -7.39
C THR A 250 -12.64 -20.01 -7.84
N VAL A 251 -13.18 -20.74 -8.81
CA VAL A 251 -12.57 -21.93 -9.41
C VAL A 251 -11.17 -21.65 -9.97
N PRO A 252 -10.32 -22.69 -10.12
CA PRO A 252 -8.98 -22.56 -10.67
C PRO A 252 -8.92 -21.84 -12.02
N THR A 253 -7.74 -21.32 -12.33
CA THR A 253 -7.42 -20.91 -13.69
C THR A 253 -7.12 -22.15 -14.54
N TYR A 254 -8.07 -22.52 -15.40
CA TYR A 254 -7.90 -23.63 -16.36
C TYR A 254 -7.18 -23.24 -17.65
N ILE A 255 -7.04 -21.94 -17.91
CA ILE A 255 -6.42 -21.41 -19.13
C ILE A 255 -5.17 -20.64 -18.73
N ARG A 256 -4.01 -21.16 -19.09
CA ARG A 256 -2.75 -20.41 -19.04
C ARG A 256 -2.47 -19.90 -20.44
N TRP A 257 -2.57 -18.59 -20.62
CA TRP A 257 -2.16 -17.97 -21.87
C TRP A 257 -0.64 -17.99 -21.95
N ASP A 258 -0.10 -18.68 -22.95
CA ASP A 258 1.28 -18.48 -23.36
C ASP A 258 1.32 -17.13 -24.08
N GLN A 259 1.85 -16.10 -23.41
CA GLN A 259 1.96 -14.75 -23.96
C GLN A 259 3.44 -14.41 -24.21
N PRO A 260 4.10 -15.05 -25.19
CA PRO A 260 5.49 -14.73 -25.52
C PRO A 260 5.66 -13.27 -25.96
N GLU A 261 4.61 -12.59 -26.42
CA GLU A 261 4.66 -11.19 -26.88
C GLU A 261 4.64 -10.16 -25.74
N VAL A 262 4.22 -10.53 -24.52
CA VAL A 262 4.15 -9.62 -23.36
C VAL A 262 5.37 -9.78 -22.43
N ALA A 263 6.22 -10.76 -22.74
CA ALA A 263 7.50 -11.03 -22.07
C ALA A 263 8.70 -10.34 -22.76
N GLN A 264 8.47 -9.47 -23.76
CA GLN A 264 9.51 -8.65 -24.41
C GLN A 264 9.63 -7.25 -23.79
#